data_AF-R5P5C4-F1
#
_entry.id   AF-R5P5C4-F1
#
_cell.length_a   1.000
_cell.length_b   1.000
_cell.length_c   1.000
_cell.angle_alpha   90.00
_cell.angle_beta   90.00
_cell.angle_gamma   90.00
#
_symmetry.space_group_name_H-M   'P 1'
#
loop_
_entity.id
_entity.type
_entity.pdbx_description
1 polymer ?
#
loop_
_entity_poly.entity_id
_entity_poly.type
_entity_poly.pdbx_seq_one_letter_code
_entity_poly.pdbx_strand_id
1 'polypeptide(L)'
;MKKLFLTTILLAFVAISISAKKHYTVVLSLDGYRWDYTQWYNTPFMDMMAEKGVESGLIPSYPSKTFPNHYTLATGLYPDHHGIVANNFYDVKTGESFSLGNAEQKTNPVYYGGDPIWNTAKRQGLKTAVFYWPGSDVCVGGSYPNTYYIYDKQPRLTMQQRLDGIIEQLALPEKKRPDLIMGYLEEPDGNGHNFGPQGKQTRAMVQKVDSMLTNFYKRLQVLPVANDINLIILSDHGMAWVAKGNNVPIRHLLKDEWLVKIEGHIPANIYVKPGCQDSVYNALHGIEHARVWKRNNIPARLHYGTNGRVGDVIVDPDLGWLIQDKEANEGGAHGFDPEYSDVHALFRAVGPDFKHIKFPHFANVNVYSLICHLLGIKESKNDGNIDNIRTILQ
;
A
#
# COMPACT_ATOMS: atom_id res chain seq x y z
N MET A 1 76.12 -28.59 22.21
CA MET A 1 75.57 -27.83 21.08
C MET A 1 74.78 -28.75 20.14
N LYS A 2 73.47 -28.88 20.30
CA LYS A 2 72.57 -29.35 19.22
C LYS A 2 71.27 -28.55 19.32
N LYS A 3 70.99 -27.82 18.24
CA LYS A 3 69.92 -26.81 18.13
C LYS A 3 68.55 -27.48 18.02
N LEU A 4 67.61 -26.87 18.73
CA LEU A 4 66.17 -27.05 18.67
C LEU A 4 65.65 -26.62 17.28
N PHE A 5 64.91 -27.46 16.58
CA PHE A 5 64.07 -27.05 15.45
C PHE A 5 62.62 -27.35 15.82
N LEU A 6 61.91 -26.31 16.22
CA LEU A 6 60.47 -26.32 16.41
C LEU A 6 59.84 -25.89 15.07
N THR A 7 59.22 -26.82 14.36
CA THR A 7 58.48 -26.53 13.13
C THR A 7 57.05 -26.19 13.49
N THR A 8 56.71 -24.90 13.55
CA THR A 8 55.34 -24.44 13.74
C THR A 8 54.62 -24.50 12.38
N ILE A 9 53.74 -25.49 12.21
CA ILE A 9 52.83 -25.57 11.06
C ILE A 9 51.69 -24.58 11.32
N LEU A 10 51.68 -23.46 10.58
CA LEU A 10 50.61 -22.49 10.56
C LEU A 10 49.48 -23.03 9.65
N LEU A 11 48.43 -23.59 10.23
CA LEU A 11 47.20 -23.93 9.52
C LEU A 11 46.45 -22.64 9.15
N ALA A 12 46.57 -22.22 7.89
CA ALA A 12 45.71 -21.18 7.33
C ALA A 12 44.31 -21.75 7.12
N PHE A 13 43.39 -21.46 8.04
CA PHE A 13 41.96 -21.63 7.80
C PHE A 13 41.52 -20.60 6.76
N VAL A 14 41.42 -21.02 5.50
CA VAL A 14 40.63 -20.28 4.50
C VAL A 14 39.18 -20.50 4.86
N ALA A 15 38.60 -19.56 5.60
CA ALA A 15 37.16 -19.46 5.72
C ALA A 15 36.62 -19.14 4.32
N ILE A 16 36.15 -20.16 3.61
CA ILE A 16 35.28 -19.96 2.46
C ILE A 16 33.98 -19.42 3.06
N SER A 17 33.88 -18.10 3.18
CA SER A 17 32.60 -17.45 3.37
C SER A 17 31.76 -17.81 2.15
N ILE A 18 30.89 -18.80 2.28
CA ILE A 18 29.76 -18.97 1.39
C ILE A 18 28.97 -17.67 1.56
N SER A 19 29.21 -16.71 0.67
CA SER A 19 28.38 -15.51 0.60
C SER A 19 26.96 -16.00 0.42
N ALA A 20 26.09 -15.72 1.39
CA ALA A 20 24.67 -15.96 1.23
C ALA A 20 24.24 -15.40 -0.13
N LYS A 21 23.47 -16.17 -0.89
CA LYS A 21 23.05 -15.79 -2.23
C LYS A 21 22.24 -14.51 -2.12
N LYS A 22 22.68 -13.45 -2.77
CA LYS A 22 22.07 -12.13 -2.67
C LYS A 22 20.86 -12.07 -3.59
N HIS A 23 19.67 -11.94 -3.02
CA HIS A 23 18.44 -11.71 -3.78
C HIS A 23 18.04 -10.24 -3.80
N TYR A 24 17.33 -9.83 -4.85
CA TYR A 24 16.80 -8.48 -5.07
C TYR A 24 15.28 -8.53 -4.96
N THR A 25 14.68 -7.57 -4.25
CA THR A 25 13.23 -7.50 -4.12
C THR A 25 12.68 -6.36 -4.96
N VAL A 26 11.74 -6.68 -5.85
CA VAL A 26 10.97 -5.72 -6.64
C VAL A 26 9.52 -5.79 -6.20
N VAL A 27 8.95 -4.66 -5.79
CA VAL A 27 7.54 -4.53 -5.40
C VAL A 27 6.86 -3.52 -6.31
N LEU A 28 5.84 -3.97 -7.04
CA LEU A 28 5.05 -3.09 -7.91
C LEU A 28 3.61 -3.04 -7.41
N SER A 29 3.15 -1.83 -7.09
CA SER A 29 1.75 -1.56 -6.76
C SER A 29 0.98 -1.12 -8.00
N LEU A 30 -0.18 -1.74 -8.22
CA LEU A 30 -1.16 -1.38 -9.23
C LEU A 30 -2.39 -0.80 -8.51
N ASP A 31 -2.57 0.52 -8.56
CA ASP A 31 -3.64 1.20 -7.81
C ASP A 31 -5.03 0.63 -8.17
N GLY A 32 -5.85 0.31 -7.16
CA GLY A 32 -7.22 -0.16 -7.36
C GLY A 32 -7.36 -1.49 -8.12
N TYR A 33 -6.30 -2.29 -8.20
CA TYR A 33 -6.32 -3.62 -8.82
C TYR A 33 -6.96 -4.65 -7.88
N ARG A 34 -8.28 -4.81 -8.05
CA ARG A 34 -9.12 -5.75 -7.32
C ARG A 34 -8.67 -7.20 -7.51
N TRP A 35 -8.73 -7.98 -6.43
CA TRP A 35 -8.22 -9.36 -6.38
C TRP A 35 -8.81 -10.32 -7.44
N ASP A 36 -10.07 -10.13 -7.81
CA ASP A 36 -10.85 -11.00 -8.73
C ASP A 36 -10.88 -10.47 -10.18
N TYR A 37 -10.20 -9.37 -10.52
CA TYR A 37 -10.05 -8.94 -11.92
C TYR A 37 -9.42 -10.01 -12.80
N THR A 38 -8.55 -10.84 -12.24
CA THR A 38 -7.95 -12.01 -12.92
C THR A 38 -8.97 -13.11 -13.25
N GLN A 39 -10.11 -13.13 -12.58
CA GLN A 39 -11.21 -14.06 -12.86
C GLN A 39 -12.18 -13.51 -13.91
N TRP A 40 -12.27 -12.19 -14.04
CA TRP A 40 -13.20 -11.53 -14.97
C TRP A 40 -12.57 -11.23 -16.32
N TYR A 41 -11.25 -11.02 -16.36
CA TYR A 41 -10.54 -10.50 -17.52
C TYR A 41 -9.37 -11.40 -17.92
N ASN A 42 -8.99 -11.32 -19.19
CA ASN A 42 -7.86 -12.09 -19.71
C ASN A 42 -6.52 -11.48 -19.25
N THR A 43 -5.89 -12.07 -18.23
CA THR A 43 -4.65 -11.59 -17.59
C THR A 43 -3.56 -12.69 -17.56
N PRO A 44 -3.06 -13.12 -18.74
CA PRO A 44 -2.13 -14.25 -18.82
C PRO A 44 -0.83 -14.06 -18.04
N PHE A 45 -0.37 -12.82 -17.81
CA PHE A 45 0.79 -12.61 -16.95
C PHE A 45 0.48 -12.87 -15.48
N MET A 46 -0.67 -12.41 -14.99
CA MET A 46 -1.10 -12.73 -13.61
C MET A 46 -1.35 -14.24 -13.43
N ASP A 47 -1.88 -14.91 -14.45
CA ASP A 47 -2.08 -16.36 -14.45
C ASP A 47 -0.74 -17.10 -14.37
N MET A 48 0.27 -16.65 -15.12
CA MET A 48 1.63 -17.18 -15.05
C MET A 48 2.26 -16.99 -13.67
N MET A 49 2.04 -15.84 -13.02
CA MET A 49 2.54 -15.63 -11.66
C MET A 49 1.85 -16.56 -10.65
N ALA A 50 0.55 -16.81 -10.81
CA ALA A 50 -0.17 -17.76 -9.96
C ALA A 50 0.35 -19.20 -10.15
N GLU A 51 0.63 -19.62 -11.39
CA GLU A 51 1.17 -20.96 -11.72
C GLU A 51 2.64 -21.15 -11.29
N LYS A 52 3.40 -20.08 -11.08
CA LYS A 52 4.84 -20.19 -10.77
C LYS A 52 5.21 -19.75 -9.37
N GLY A 53 4.27 -19.23 -8.59
CA GLY A 53 4.55 -18.66 -7.29
C GLY A 53 3.31 -18.55 -6.42
N VAL A 54 3.21 -17.43 -5.70
CA VAL A 54 2.15 -17.19 -4.73
C VAL A 54 0.95 -16.54 -5.42
N GLU A 55 -0.21 -17.18 -5.33
CA GLU A 55 -1.51 -16.60 -5.66
C GLU A 55 -2.25 -16.26 -4.36
N SER A 56 -2.58 -14.98 -4.14
CA SER A 56 -3.37 -14.56 -2.99
C SER A 56 -4.09 -13.22 -3.25
N GLY A 57 -4.70 -12.66 -2.20
CA GLY A 57 -5.22 -11.31 -2.14
C GLY A 57 -4.87 -10.64 -0.83
N LEU A 58 -4.95 -9.32 -0.80
CA LEU A 58 -4.75 -8.51 0.41
C LEU A 58 -6.09 -8.03 0.95
N ILE A 59 -6.27 -8.19 2.25
CA ILE A 59 -7.29 -7.47 3.01
C ILE A 59 -6.68 -6.10 3.34
N PRO A 60 -7.19 -5.00 2.75
CA PRO A 60 -6.65 -3.67 3.03
C PRO A 60 -6.97 -3.25 4.46
N SER A 61 -6.21 -2.29 4.97
CA SER A 61 -6.54 -1.56 6.18
C SER A 61 -7.71 -0.61 5.93
N TYR A 62 -8.51 -0.36 6.97
CA TYR A 62 -9.58 0.62 6.92
C TYR A 62 -9.07 2.05 7.18
N PRO A 63 -9.55 3.05 6.41
CA PRO A 63 -10.39 2.91 5.21
C PRO A 63 -9.56 2.40 4.03
N SER A 64 -10.20 1.63 3.12
CA SER A 64 -9.56 1.04 1.92
C SER A 64 -9.24 2.09 0.83
N LYS A 65 -8.45 3.10 1.20
CA LYS A 65 -8.04 4.27 0.40
C LYS A 65 -6.54 4.25 0.09
N THR A 66 -6.17 4.95 -0.98
CA THR A 66 -4.83 4.93 -1.57
C THR A 66 -3.70 5.26 -0.62
N PHE A 67 -3.66 6.48 -0.05
CA PHE A 67 -2.54 6.90 0.79
C PHE A 67 -2.44 6.11 2.08
N PRO A 68 -3.55 5.86 2.83
CA PRO A 68 -3.51 5.00 4.00
C PRO A 68 -2.93 3.62 3.70
N ASN A 69 -3.40 2.95 2.64
CA ASN A 69 -2.98 1.56 2.37
C ASN A 69 -1.60 1.44 1.74
N HIS A 70 -1.21 2.34 0.83
CA HIS A 70 0.16 2.38 0.34
C HIS A 70 1.17 2.64 1.47
N TYR A 71 0.82 3.52 2.43
CA TYR A 71 1.70 3.78 3.56
C TYR A 71 1.70 2.64 4.58
N THR A 72 0.56 1.94 4.75
CA THR A 72 0.50 0.66 5.48
C THR A 72 1.45 -0.37 4.85
N LEU A 73 1.39 -0.59 3.54
CA LEU A 73 2.28 -1.52 2.83
C LEU A 73 3.77 -1.17 3.03
N ALA A 74 4.08 0.13 3.14
CA ALA A 74 5.45 0.60 3.34
C ALA A 74 5.93 0.52 4.80
N THR A 75 5.05 0.47 5.80
CA THR A 75 5.41 0.59 7.23
C THR A 75 5.00 -0.60 8.09
N GLY A 76 4.07 -1.43 7.60
CA GLY A 76 3.43 -2.49 8.36
C GLY A 76 2.51 -2.00 9.46
N LEU A 77 2.18 -0.71 9.49
CA LEU A 77 1.31 -0.10 10.49
C LEU A 77 -0.09 0.10 9.94
N TYR A 78 -1.11 0.03 10.79
CA TYR A 78 -2.46 0.48 10.43
C TYR A 78 -2.51 2.02 10.23
N PRO A 79 -3.47 2.55 9.44
CA PRO A 79 -3.69 3.98 9.24
C PRO A 79 -3.70 4.81 10.51
N ASP A 80 -4.35 4.28 11.54
CA ASP A 80 -4.45 4.88 12.85
C ASP A 80 -3.07 5.02 13.55
N HIS A 81 -2.17 4.07 13.34
CA HIS A 81 -0.86 4.06 13.99
C HIS A 81 0.21 4.86 13.22
N HIS A 82 0.17 4.87 11.88
CA HIS A 82 1.11 5.67 11.08
C HIS A 82 0.63 7.10 10.82
N GLY A 83 -0.64 7.43 11.11
CA GLY A 83 -1.16 8.80 11.13
C GLY A 83 -1.65 9.35 9.79
N ILE A 84 -1.63 8.55 8.72
CA ILE A 84 -2.29 8.87 7.44
C ILE A 84 -3.62 8.13 7.43
N VAL A 85 -4.61 8.71 8.12
CA VAL A 85 -5.88 8.05 8.46
C VAL A 85 -6.89 8.03 7.30
N ALA A 86 -6.72 8.94 6.33
CA ALA A 86 -7.55 9.05 5.13
C ALA A 86 -6.81 9.86 4.04
N ASN A 87 -7.38 9.91 2.83
CA ASN A 87 -6.87 10.78 1.77
C ASN A 87 -7.10 12.28 2.06
N ASN A 88 -8.09 12.61 2.89
CA ASN A 88 -8.32 13.94 3.44
C ASN A 88 -8.72 13.81 4.90
N PHE A 89 -8.14 14.62 5.78
CA PHE A 89 -8.49 14.65 7.20
C PHE A 89 -8.12 16.00 7.81
N TYR A 90 -8.75 16.31 8.95
CA TYR A 90 -8.44 17.49 9.75
C TYR A 90 -7.56 17.09 10.95
N ASP A 91 -6.44 17.78 11.13
CA ASP A 91 -5.60 17.63 12.31
C ASP A 91 -6.03 18.64 13.37
N VAL A 92 -6.79 18.16 14.36
CA VAL A 92 -7.32 19.00 15.45
C VAL A 92 -6.23 19.67 16.29
N LYS A 93 -4.99 19.15 16.29
CA LYS A 93 -3.89 19.73 17.07
C LYS A 93 -3.30 20.96 16.40
N THR A 94 -3.19 20.94 15.07
CA THR A 94 -2.62 22.05 14.30
C THR A 94 -3.69 23.00 13.77
N GLY A 95 -4.93 22.53 13.65
CA GLY A 95 -6.01 23.26 13.01
C GLY A 95 -5.92 23.23 11.47
N GLU A 96 -5.06 22.40 10.90
CA GLU A 96 -4.85 22.29 9.45
C GLU A 96 -5.54 21.06 8.86
N SER A 97 -5.70 21.06 7.54
CA SER A 97 -6.27 19.92 6.80
C SER A 97 -5.23 19.31 5.88
N PHE A 98 -5.08 18.00 5.98
CA PHE A 98 -4.33 17.22 5.03
C PHE A 98 -5.20 16.91 3.81
N SER A 99 -4.61 17.00 2.61
CA SER A 99 -5.26 16.59 1.36
C SER A 99 -4.23 16.11 0.35
N LEU A 100 -4.54 15.03 -0.37
CA LEU A 100 -3.71 14.54 -1.48
C LEU A 100 -3.59 15.53 -2.63
N GLY A 101 -4.58 16.43 -2.77
CA GLY A 101 -4.57 17.48 -3.78
C GLY A 101 -3.64 18.64 -3.44
N ASN A 102 -3.13 18.72 -2.21
CA ASN A 102 -2.26 19.80 -1.75
C ASN A 102 -0.81 19.30 -1.64
N ALA A 103 0.06 19.82 -2.51
CA ALA A 103 1.46 19.41 -2.59
C ALA A 103 2.27 19.71 -1.31
N GLU A 104 2.02 20.85 -0.66
CA GLU A 104 2.68 21.23 0.60
C GLU A 104 2.28 20.28 1.73
N GLN A 105 0.98 20.04 1.90
CA GLN A 105 0.47 19.20 2.98
C GLN A 105 0.84 17.73 2.78
N LYS A 106 0.71 17.19 1.56
CA LYS A 106 1.04 15.78 1.30
C LYS A 106 2.53 15.47 1.38
N THR A 107 3.40 16.47 1.29
CA THR A 107 4.85 16.31 1.45
C THR A 107 5.37 16.73 2.83
N ASN A 108 4.48 17.15 3.74
CA ASN A 108 4.87 17.53 5.08
C ASN A 108 5.09 16.28 5.97
N PRO A 109 6.32 16.04 6.47
CA PRO A 109 6.64 14.85 7.26
C PRO A 109 5.91 14.76 8.59
N VAL A 110 5.30 15.84 9.10
CA VAL A 110 4.52 15.83 10.35
C VAL A 110 3.31 14.88 10.30
N TYR A 111 2.83 14.56 9.10
CA TYR A 111 1.70 13.64 8.92
C TYR A 111 2.11 12.17 8.94
N TYR A 112 3.40 11.88 8.73
CA TYR A 112 3.91 10.54 8.47
C TYR A 112 4.64 9.99 9.69
N GLY A 113 4.00 9.06 10.40
CA GLY A 113 4.60 8.28 11.49
C GLY A 113 5.22 6.97 11.02
N GLY A 114 5.81 6.22 11.94
CA GLY A 114 6.41 4.92 11.64
C GLY A 114 7.74 5.01 10.89
N ASP A 115 8.15 3.87 10.32
CA ASP A 115 9.40 3.75 9.60
C ASP A 115 9.21 3.02 8.26
N PRO A 116 9.18 3.74 7.14
CA PRO A 116 9.01 3.13 5.83
C PRO A 116 10.16 2.18 5.50
N ILE A 117 9.84 1.09 4.79
CA ILE A 117 10.75 -0.01 4.45
C ILE A 117 12.04 0.45 3.76
N TRP A 118 11.97 1.50 2.93
CA TRP A 118 13.15 2.08 2.29
C TRP A 118 14.10 2.73 3.31
N ASN A 119 13.58 3.37 4.35
CA ASN A 119 14.38 3.92 5.43
C ASN A 119 14.90 2.81 6.36
N THR A 120 14.07 1.81 6.66
CA THR A 120 14.49 0.62 7.43
C THR A 120 15.68 -0.09 6.77
N ALA A 121 15.59 -0.34 5.46
CA ALA A 121 16.62 -1.01 4.67
C ALA A 121 17.89 -0.16 4.57
N LYS A 122 17.75 1.14 4.28
CA LYS A 122 18.88 2.06 4.16
C LYS A 122 19.68 2.20 5.45
N ARG A 123 19.02 2.27 6.61
CA ARG A 123 19.71 2.30 7.93
C ARG A 123 20.49 1.01 8.20
N GLN A 124 20.14 -0.09 7.54
CA GLN A 124 20.82 -1.39 7.65
C GLN A 124 21.79 -1.64 6.50
N GLY A 125 22.18 -0.60 5.77
CA GLY A 125 23.25 -0.64 4.76
C GLY A 125 22.79 -1.07 3.36
N LEU A 126 21.50 -1.27 3.14
CA LEU A 126 20.94 -1.63 1.84
C LEU A 126 20.66 -0.39 0.98
N LYS A 127 20.58 -0.57 -0.33
CA LYS A 127 20.23 0.47 -1.31
C LYS A 127 18.79 0.30 -1.77
N THR A 128 18.08 1.42 -1.90
CA THR A 128 16.66 1.41 -2.24
C THR A 128 16.36 2.38 -3.39
N ALA A 129 15.58 1.94 -4.38
CA ALA A 129 15.04 2.82 -5.42
C ALA A 129 13.50 2.77 -5.41
N VAL A 130 12.85 3.94 -5.46
CA VAL A 130 11.38 4.02 -5.37
C VAL A 130 10.84 4.89 -6.51
N PHE A 131 10.11 4.27 -7.44
CA PHE A 131 9.46 4.91 -8.58
C PHE A 131 8.02 5.29 -8.25
N TYR A 132 7.91 6.39 -7.50
CA TYR A 132 6.67 6.85 -6.87
C TYR A 132 6.10 5.84 -5.87
N TRP A 133 5.73 6.35 -4.71
CA TRP A 133 5.00 5.65 -3.66
C TRP A 133 4.58 6.71 -2.63
N PRO A 134 3.35 6.72 -2.12
CA PRO A 134 2.95 7.64 -1.05
C PRO A 134 3.96 7.63 0.12
N GLY A 135 4.58 8.78 0.38
CA GLY A 135 5.61 8.95 1.42
C GLY A 135 7.07 8.79 0.95
N SER A 136 7.33 8.31 -0.27
CA SER A 136 8.71 8.13 -0.77
C SER A 136 9.41 9.43 -1.14
N ASP A 137 8.65 10.46 -1.50
CA ASP A 137 9.09 11.83 -1.73
C ASP A 137 8.88 12.74 -0.51
N VAL A 138 8.78 12.13 0.68
CA VAL A 138 8.65 12.82 1.98
C VAL A 138 9.85 12.49 2.87
N CYS A 139 10.41 13.49 3.56
CA CYS A 139 11.55 13.35 4.46
C CYS A 139 11.18 12.67 5.80
N VAL A 140 10.60 11.47 5.75
CA VAL A 140 10.16 10.76 6.95
C VAL A 140 11.37 10.33 7.78
N GLY A 141 11.39 10.67 9.07
CA GLY A 141 12.51 10.35 9.95
C GLY A 141 13.86 10.97 9.49
N GLY A 142 13.82 12.06 8.73
CA GLY A 142 15.01 12.73 8.22
C GLY A 142 15.71 12.01 7.06
N SER A 143 15.04 11.07 6.39
CA SER A 143 15.65 10.29 5.31
C SER A 143 14.68 10.03 4.14
N TYR A 144 15.27 9.95 2.95
CA TYR A 144 14.66 9.51 1.70
C TYR A 144 15.28 8.19 1.22
N PRO A 145 14.62 7.45 0.29
CA PRO A 145 15.28 6.39 -0.47
C PRO A 145 16.57 6.86 -1.16
N ASN A 146 17.49 5.95 -1.51
CA ASN A 146 18.69 6.32 -2.28
C ASN A 146 18.35 6.90 -3.65
N THR A 147 17.27 6.43 -4.28
CA THR A 147 16.72 6.99 -5.51
C THR A 147 15.21 7.10 -5.35
N TYR A 148 14.66 8.28 -5.58
CA TYR A 148 13.22 8.54 -5.50
C TYR A 148 12.83 9.63 -6.51
N TYR A 149 11.54 9.71 -6.80
CA TYR A 149 10.98 10.67 -7.75
C TYR A 149 9.84 11.44 -7.09
N ILE A 150 9.85 12.76 -7.22
CA ILE A 150 8.80 13.65 -6.72
C ILE A 150 7.56 13.47 -7.61
N TYR A 151 6.43 13.08 -7.01
CA TYR A 151 5.23 12.71 -7.77
C TYR A 151 4.67 13.88 -8.60
N ASP A 152 4.63 15.09 -8.05
CA ASP A 152 4.05 16.26 -8.73
C ASP A 152 4.99 16.92 -9.74
N LYS A 153 6.25 16.50 -9.82
CA LYS A 153 7.22 17.09 -10.74
C LYS A 153 6.82 16.77 -12.18
N GLN A 154 6.66 17.81 -13.01
CA GLN A 154 6.31 17.67 -14.43
C GLN A 154 7.55 17.69 -15.35
N PRO A 155 7.54 16.92 -16.45
CA PRO A 155 6.56 15.87 -16.77
C PRO A 155 6.69 14.65 -15.83
N ARG A 156 5.56 14.05 -15.44
CA ARG A 156 5.55 12.77 -14.72
C ARG A 156 6.07 11.64 -15.60
N LEU A 157 6.75 10.66 -14.98
CA LEU A 157 7.12 9.43 -15.68
C LEU A 157 5.86 8.65 -16.07
N THR A 158 5.78 8.20 -17.31
CA THR A 158 4.74 7.27 -17.76
C THR A 158 4.89 5.92 -17.06
N MET A 159 3.83 5.10 -17.00
CA MET A 159 3.91 3.74 -16.46
C MET A 159 5.03 2.93 -17.14
N GLN A 160 5.22 3.08 -18.46
CA GLN A 160 6.29 2.40 -19.18
C GLN A 160 7.69 2.88 -18.73
N GLN A 161 7.89 4.20 -18.60
CA GLN A 161 9.17 4.76 -18.14
C GLN A 161 9.51 4.33 -16.71
N ARG A 162 8.52 4.11 -15.84
CA ARG A 162 8.74 3.55 -14.50
C ARG A 162 9.24 2.10 -14.58
N LEU A 163 8.58 1.26 -15.39
CA LEU A 163 9.01 -0.12 -15.62
C LEU A 163 10.41 -0.18 -16.24
N ASP A 164 10.70 0.71 -17.20
CA ASP A 164 12.03 0.84 -17.80
C ASP A 164 13.09 1.22 -16.75
N GLY A 165 12.79 2.19 -15.90
CA GLY A 165 13.67 2.62 -14.81
C GLY A 165 13.96 1.50 -13.81
N ILE A 166 12.99 0.63 -13.50
CA ILE A 166 13.23 -0.54 -12.65
C ILE A 166 14.24 -1.49 -13.30
N ILE A 167 14.13 -1.76 -14.60
CA ILE A 167 15.11 -2.56 -15.35
C ILE A 167 16.50 -1.92 -15.30
N GLU A 168 16.59 -0.60 -15.51
CA GLU A 168 17.85 0.14 -15.46
C GLU A 168 18.51 0.06 -14.08
N GLN A 169 17.74 0.19 -13.00
CA GLN A 169 18.24 0.07 -11.63
C GLN A 169 18.82 -1.33 -11.37
N LEU A 170 18.15 -2.39 -11.84
CA LEU A 170 18.65 -3.77 -11.72
C LEU A 170 19.87 -4.03 -12.61
N ALA A 171 20.01 -3.31 -13.73
CA ALA A 171 21.16 -3.44 -14.63
C ALA A 171 22.42 -2.75 -14.09
N LEU A 172 22.33 -1.94 -13.03
CA LEU A 172 23.49 -1.28 -12.42
C LEU A 172 24.54 -2.30 -11.93
N PRO A 173 25.82 -1.92 -11.86
CA PRO A 173 26.85 -2.73 -11.20
C PRO A 173 26.46 -3.06 -9.76
N GLU A 174 26.80 -4.26 -9.28
CA GLU A 174 26.35 -4.80 -7.98
C GLU A 174 26.53 -3.83 -6.80
N LYS A 175 27.65 -3.10 -6.75
CA LYS A 175 27.93 -2.12 -5.68
C LYS A 175 26.95 -0.93 -5.68
N LYS A 176 26.32 -0.61 -6.81
CA LYS A 176 25.37 0.51 -6.97
C LYS A 176 23.91 0.03 -7.08
N ARG A 177 23.68 -1.22 -7.47
CA ARG A 177 22.36 -1.82 -7.64
C ARG A 177 21.56 -1.79 -6.33
N PRO A 178 20.30 -1.31 -6.35
CA PRO A 178 19.41 -1.38 -5.20
C PRO A 178 19.08 -2.82 -4.81
N ASP A 179 18.97 -3.09 -3.51
CA ASP A 179 18.51 -4.35 -2.93
C ASP A 179 16.97 -4.42 -2.91
N LEU A 180 16.32 -3.26 -2.75
CA LEU A 180 14.88 -3.07 -2.84
C LEU A 180 14.54 -2.05 -3.93
N ILE A 181 13.63 -2.42 -4.83
CA ILE A 181 13.04 -1.50 -5.81
C ILE A 181 11.53 -1.53 -5.64
N MET A 182 10.91 -0.37 -5.44
CA MET A 182 9.46 -0.23 -5.35
C MET A 182 8.96 0.64 -6.48
N GLY A 183 7.75 0.38 -6.98
CA GLY A 183 7.12 1.22 -8.00
C GLY A 183 5.61 1.26 -7.86
N TYR A 184 5.02 2.34 -8.33
CA TYR A 184 3.57 2.58 -8.32
C TYR A 184 3.08 2.87 -9.74
N LEU A 185 1.98 2.24 -10.14
CA LEU A 185 1.23 2.52 -11.36
C LEU A 185 -0.21 2.92 -11.02
N GLU A 186 -0.72 4.01 -11.61
CA GLU A 186 -2.04 4.59 -11.28
C GLU A 186 -3.25 3.76 -11.76
N GLU A 187 -3.03 2.78 -12.64
CA GLU A 187 -4.12 2.02 -13.26
C GLU A 187 -4.16 0.59 -12.71
N PRO A 188 -5.36 -0.01 -12.56
CA PRO A 188 -6.64 0.39 -13.19
C PRO A 188 -7.56 1.34 -12.39
N ASP A 189 -7.14 1.87 -11.23
CA ASP A 189 -8.00 2.69 -10.34
C ASP A 189 -8.76 3.80 -11.08
N GLY A 190 -8.06 4.59 -11.89
CA GLY A 190 -8.67 5.69 -12.66
C GLY A 190 -9.80 5.22 -13.59
N ASN A 191 -9.64 4.07 -14.26
CA ASN A 191 -10.73 3.49 -15.05
C ASN A 191 -11.82 2.87 -14.17
N GLY A 192 -11.45 2.22 -13.07
CA GLY A 192 -12.37 1.69 -12.08
C GLY A 192 -13.31 2.76 -11.53
N HIS A 193 -12.81 3.95 -11.22
CA HIS A 193 -13.61 5.09 -10.82
C HIS A 193 -14.58 5.56 -11.91
N ASN A 194 -14.09 5.76 -13.14
CA ASN A 194 -14.89 6.35 -14.20
C ASN A 194 -15.93 5.40 -14.81
N PHE A 195 -15.68 4.09 -14.79
CA PHE A 195 -16.49 3.11 -15.52
C PHE A 195 -16.96 1.93 -14.67
N GLY A 196 -16.60 1.91 -13.38
CA GLY A 196 -16.88 0.81 -12.47
C GLY A 196 -15.91 -0.38 -12.64
N PRO A 197 -15.92 -1.31 -11.67
CA PRO A 197 -14.99 -2.45 -11.68
C PRO A 197 -15.25 -3.42 -12.83
N GLN A 198 -16.46 -3.44 -13.41
CA GLN A 198 -16.88 -4.29 -14.54
C GLN A 198 -17.03 -3.55 -15.88
N GLY A 199 -16.60 -2.29 -15.96
CA GLY A 199 -16.68 -1.48 -17.17
C GLY A 199 -15.79 -2.00 -18.31
N LYS A 200 -16.22 -1.81 -19.57
CA LYS A 200 -15.43 -2.23 -20.75
C LYS A 200 -14.05 -1.56 -20.81
N GLN A 201 -13.99 -0.30 -20.39
CA GLN A 201 -12.76 0.49 -20.31
C GLN A 201 -11.85 -0.01 -19.19
N THR A 202 -12.41 -0.33 -18.02
CA THR A 202 -11.69 -0.98 -16.91
C THR A 202 -11.10 -2.30 -17.35
N ARG A 203 -11.88 -3.16 -18.01
CA ARG A 203 -11.39 -4.41 -18.63
C ARG A 203 -10.22 -4.15 -19.57
N ALA A 204 -10.37 -3.22 -20.52
CA ALA A 204 -9.33 -2.91 -21.49
C ALA A 204 -8.05 -2.40 -20.81
N MET A 205 -8.18 -1.60 -19.75
CA MET A 205 -7.04 -1.11 -18.99
C MET A 205 -6.34 -2.22 -18.19
N VAL A 206 -7.10 -3.10 -17.52
CA VAL A 206 -6.53 -4.26 -16.81
C VAL A 206 -5.73 -5.14 -17.77
N GLN A 207 -6.28 -5.43 -18.95
CA GLN A 207 -5.59 -6.23 -19.98
C GLN A 207 -4.36 -5.52 -20.54
N LYS A 208 -4.40 -4.19 -20.67
CA LYS A 208 -3.25 -3.38 -21.09
C LYS A 208 -2.12 -3.42 -20.06
N VAL A 209 -2.44 -3.26 -18.76
CA VAL A 209 -1.46 -3.36 -17.68
C VAL A 209 -0.84 -4.75 -17.66
N ASP A 210 -1.63 -5.82 -17.77
CA ASP A 210 -1.12 -7.20 -17.86
C ASP A 210 -0.15 -7.41 -19.04
N SER A 211 -0.46 -6.86 -20.22
CA SER A 211 0.44 -6.90 -21.38
C SER A 211 1.74 -6.12 -21.15
N MET A 212 1.69 -4.97 -20.45
CA MET A 212 2.89 -4.22 -20.09
C MET A 212 3.77 -5.03 -19.12
N LEU A 213 3.15 -5.67 -18.13
CA LEU A 213 3.85 -6.52 -17.16
C LEU A 213 4.45 -7.77 -17.81
N THR A 214 3.79 -8.35 -18.82
CA THR A 214 4.36 -9.42 -19.65
C THR A 214 5.70 -9.00 -20.26
N ASN A 215 5.75 -7.81 -20.87
CA ASN A 215 6.97 -7.30 -21.49
C ASN A 215 8.04 -6.93 -20.46
N PHE A 216 7.63 -6.34 -19.34
CA PHE A 216 8.51 -6.06 -18.21
C PHE A 216 9.16 -7.33 -17.65
N TYR A 217 8.37 -8.39 -17.41
CA TYR A 217 8.88 -9.66 -16.91
C TYR A 217 9.85 -10.31 -17.89
N LYS A 218 9.55 -10.33 -19.20
CA LYS A 218 10.50 -10.82 -20.22
C LYS A 218 11.85 -10.09 -20.14
N ARG A 219 11.84 -8.79 -19.86
CA ARG A 219 13.08 -8.01 -19.69
C ARG A 219 13.80 -8.30 -18.38
N LEU A 220 13.08 -8.57 -17.29
CA LEU A 220 13.70 -9.05 -16.05
C LEU A 220 14.44 -10.38 -16.29
N GLN A 221 13.85 -11.30 -17.05
CA GLN A 221 14.39 -12.65 -17.28
C GLN A 221 15.69 -12.68 -18.08
N VAL A 222 16.04 -11.62 -18.80
CA VAL A 222 17.31 -11.54 -19.57
C VAL A 222 18.41 -10.77 -18.83
N LEU A 223 18.12 -10.25 -17.63
CA LEU A 223 19.14 -9.61 -16.81
C LEU A 223 20.12 -10.65 -16.24
N PRO A 224 21.41 -10.30 -16.04
CA PRO A 224 22.37 -11.19 -15.39
C PRO A 224 21.96 -11.67 -13.99
N VAL A 225 21.05 -10.95 -13.33
CA VAL A 225 20.53 -11.25 -11.98
C VAL A 225 19.12 -11.86 -11.99
N ALA A 226 18.61 -12.29 -13.15
CA ALA A 226 17.24 -12.79 -13.31
C ALA A 226 16.84 -13.85 -12.26
N ASN A 227 17.74 -14.79 -11.98
CA ASN A 227 17.53 -15.90 -11.03
C ASN A 227 17.58 -15.48 -9.55
N ASP A 228 17.89 -14.21 -9.27
CA ASP A 228 18.03 -13.66 -7.93
C ASP A 228 16.95 -12.62 -7.63
N ILE A 229 15.96 -12.42 -8.52
CA ILE A 229 14.89 -11.43 -8.35
C ILE A 229 13.66 -12.10 -7.73
N ASN A 230 13.23 -11.57 -6.59
CA ASN A 230 11.89 -11.71 -6.04
C ASN A 230 11.02 -10.58 -6.60
N LEU A 231 9.97 -10.93 -7.35
CA LEU A 231 8.99 -9.98 -7.88
C LEU A 231 7.66 -10.15 -7.16
N ILE A 232 7.19 -9.08 -6.52
CA ILE A 232 5.88 -8.96 -5.89
C ILE A 232 5.06 -7.95 -6.71
N ILE A 233 3.88 -8.38 -7.16
CA ILE A 233 2.86 -7.51 -7.74
C ILE A 233 1.68 -7.48 -6.78
N LEU A 234 1.30 -6.29 -6.33
CA LEU A 234 0.22 -6.11 -5.37
C LEU A 234 -0.63 -4.89 -5.69
N SER A 235 -1.67 -4.68 -4.90
CA SER A 235 -2.48 -3.47 -4.89
C SER A 235 -2.77 -3.03 -3.46
N ASP A 236 -3.18 -1.79 -3.32
CA ASP A 236 -3.54 -1.15 -2.06
C ASP A 236 -5.01 -1.39 -1.67
N HIS A 237 -5.91 -1.48 -2.64
CA HIS A 237 -7.32 -1.81 -2.45
C HIS A 237 -7.97 -2.36 -3.74
N GLY A 238 -9.20 -2.85 -3.59
CA GLY A 238 -10.09 -3.17 -4.70
C GLY A 238 -10.96 -1.98 -5.13
N MET A 239 -12.11 -2.28 -5.75
CA MET A 239 -13.04 -1.30 -6.30
C MET A 239 -14.47 -1.85 -6.25
N ALA A 240 -15.38 -1.08 -5.66
CA ALA A 240 -16.80 -1.40 -5.58
C ALA A 240 -17.59 -0.58 -6.60
N TRP A 241 -18.70 -1.14 -7.09
CA TRP A 241 -19.63 -0.42 -7.96
C TRP A 241 -20.47 0.58 -7.15
N VAL A 242 -20.65 1.78 -7.68
CA VAL A 242 -21.56 2.81 -7.15
C VAL A 242 -22.59 3.12 -8.23
N ALA A 243 -23.86 2.91 -7.94
CA ALA A 243 -24.94 3.26 -8.86
C ALA A 243 -25.23 4.76 -8.81
N LYS A 244 -25.72 5.30 -9.93
CA LYS A 244 -26.17 6.69 -9.99
C LYS A 244 -27.26 6.94 -8.94
N GLY A 245 -27.10 8.01 -8.15
CA GLY A 245 -28.05 8.37 -7.08
C GLY A 245 -27.85 7.63 -5.76
N ASN A 246 -26.88 6.73 -5.63
CA ASN A 246 -26.54 6.11 -4.34
C ASN A 246 -25.74 7.08 -3.44
N ASN A 247 -26.39 8.16 -3.00
CA ASN A 247 -25.83 9.10 -2.05
C ASN A 247 -26.67 9.16 -0.77
N VAL A 248 -25.98 9.33 0.36
CA VAL A 248 -26.57 9.51 1.69
C VAL A 248 -26.34 10.97 2.10
N PRO A 249 -27.32 11.86 1.85
CA PRO A 249 -27.21 13.27 2.20
C PRO A 249 -27.34 13.45 3.71
N ILE A 250 -26.25 13.74 4.42
CA ILE A 250 -26.28 13.90 5.88
C ILE A 250 -26.33 15.36 6.34
N ARG A 251 -26.03 16.31 5.45
CA ARG A 251 -25.76 17.70 5.88
C ARG A 251 -26.99 18.38 6.46
N HIS A 252 -28.15 18.10 5.90
CA HIS A 252 -29.44 18.65 6.32
C HIS A 252 -29.89 18.18 7.72
N LEU A 253 -29.28 17.12 8.24
CA LEU A 253 -29.55 16.58 9.59
C LEU A 253 -28.67 17.26 10.66
N LEU A 254 -27.67 18.05 10.26
CA LEU A 254 -26.64 18.59 11.14
C LEU A 254 -26.73 20.12 11.25
N LYS A 255 -26.53 20.63 12.46
CA LYS A 255 -26.44 22.09 12.72
C LYS A 255 -25.00 22.57 12.70
N ASP A 256 -24.78 23.74 12.11
CA ASP A 256 -23.46 24.39 12.00
C ASP A 256 -22.83 24.69 13.37
N GLU A 257 -23.69 24.92 14.37
CA GLU A 257 -23.25 25.14 15.75
C GLU A 257 -22.54 23.91 16.34
N TRP A 258 -22.80 22.70 15.85
CA TRP A 258 -22.19 21.45 16.32
C TRP A 258 -20.86 21.13 15.63
N LEU A 259 -20.62 21.68 14.45
CA LEU A 259 -19.57 21.21 13.54
C LEU A 259 -18.32 22.08 13.62
N VAL A 260 -17.16 21.44 13.55
CA VAL A 260 -15.89 22.06 13.18
C VAL A 260 -15.65 21.81 11.70
N LYS A 261 -15.72 20.54 11.27
CA LYS A 261 -15.48 20.15 9.87
C LYS A 261 -16.10 18.80 9.54
N ILE A 262 -16.36 18.56 8.25
CA ILE A 262 -16.67 17.24 7.69
C ILE A 262 -15.65 16.98 6.59
N GLU A 263 -14.97 15.84 6.62
CA GLU A 263 -13.97 15.43 5.63
C GLU A 263 -14.26 14.04 5.09
N GLY A 264 -14.12 13.87 3.78
CA GLY A 264 -14.33 12.59 3.11
C GLY A 264 -15.79 12.17 2.94
N HIS A 265 -15.99 11.13 2.14
CA HIS A 265 -17.30 10.55 1.79
C HIS A 265 -17.38 9.02 1.98
N ILE A 266 -16.22 8.35 2.08
CA ILE A 266 -16.10 6.92 2.43
C ILE A 266 -14.83 6.72 3.28
N PRO A 267 -14.95 6.60 4.61
CA PRO A 267 -16.06 7.15 5.39
C PRO A 267 -16.03 8.69 5.40
N ALA A 268 -17.12 9.30 5.86
CA ALA A 268 -17.09 10.71 6.27
C ALA A 268 -16.63 10.81 7.73
N ASN A 269 -15.59 11.61 7.95
CA ASN A 269 -15.08 11.98 9.27
C ASN A 269 -15.71 13.31 9.69
N ILE A 270 -16.48 13.31 10.78
CA ILE A 270 -17.13 14.51 11.32
C ILE A 270 -16.39 14.94 12.58
N TYR A 271 -15.83 16.15 12.54
CA TYR A 271 -15.16 16.82 13.65
C TYR A 271 -16.13 17.80 14.29
N VAL A 272 -16.32 17.68 15.60
CA VAL A 272 -17.39 18.39 16.31
C VAL A 272 -16.84 19.39 17.33
N LYS A 273 -17.64 20.40 17.66
CA LYS A 273 -17.30 21.30 18.77
C LYS A 273 -17.39 20.56 20.11
N PRO A 274 -16.64 20.98 21.14
CA PRO A 274 -16.70 20.36 22.46
C PRO A 274 -18.14 20.21 22.98
N GLY A 275 -18.49 19.00 23.45
CA GLY A 275 -19.83 18.67 23.95
C GLY A 275 -20.89 18.35 22.89
N CYS A 276 -20.57 18.43 21.57
CA CYS A 276 -21.55 18.21 20.50
C CYS A 276 -21.54 16.80 19.88
N GLN A 277 -20.66 15.90 20.32
CA GLN A 277 -20.53 14.53 19.75
C GLN A 277 -21.85 13.75 19.82
N ASP A 278 -22.55 13.81 20.95
CA ASP A 278 -23.81 13.09 21.15
C ASP A 278 -24.93 13.66 20.29
N SER A 279 -24.98 14.98 20.11
CA SER A 279 -25.95 15.63 19.22
C SER A 279 -25.78 15.17 17.77
N VAL A 280 -24.53 15.14 17.27
CA VAL A 280 -24.23 14.67 15.91
C VAL A 280 -24.52 13.18 15.77
N TYR A 281 -24.10 12.36 16.74
CA TYR A 281 -24.37 10.92 16.71
C TYR A 281 -25.87 10.63 16.69
N ASN A 282 -26.66 11.26 17.57
CA ASN A 282 -28.10 11.02 17.66
C ASN A 282 -28.86 11.51 16.42
N ALA A 283 -28.37 12.56 15.74
CA ALA A 283 -28.96 13.04 14.49
C ALA A 283 -28.74 12.09 13.31
N LEU A 284 -27.70 11.26 13.36
CA LEU A 284 -27.29 10.39 12.25
C LEU A 284 -27.47 8.90 12.55
N HIS A 285 -27.59 8.49 13.81
CA HIS A 285 -27.74 7.10 14.18
C HIS A 285 -29.04 6.53 13.59
N GLY A 286 -28.91 5.41 12.86
CA GLY A 286 -30.05 4.74 12.23
C GLY A 286 -30.46 5.30 10.87
N ILE A 287 -29.67 6.20 10.26
CA ILE A 287 -29.88 6.57 8.85
C ILE A 287 -29.73 5.34 7.94
N GLU A 288 -30.51 5.32 6.87
CA GLU A 288 -30.42 4.25 5.88
C GLU A 288 -29.08 4.32 5.12
N HIS A 289 -28.58 3.16 4.71
CA HIS A 289 -27.37 3.00 3.89
C HIS A 289 -26.06 3.49 4.51
N ALA A 290 -26.00 3.66 5.84
CA ALA A 290 -24.75 3.94 6.54
C ALA A 290 -24.76 3.45 7.99
N ARG A 291 -23.57 3.06 8.47
CA ARG A 291 -23.28 2.86 9.89
C ARG A 291 -22.69 4.13 10.47
N VAL A 292 -23.08 4.46 11.70
CA VAL A 292 -22.58 5.63 12.42
C VAL A 292 -21.94 5.20 13.72
N TRP A 293 -20.69 5.60 13.92
CA TRP A 293 -19.95 5.33 15.14
C TRP A 293 -19.43 6.62 15.75
N LYS A 294 -19.56 6.76 17.07
CA LYS A 294 -18.65 7.64 17.81
C LYS A 294 -17.25 7.05 17.72
N ARG A 295 -16.21 7.90 17.69
CA ARG A 295 -14.82 7.45 17.54
C ARG A 295 -14.43 6.29 18.48
N ASN A 296 -14.83 6.35 19.74
CA ASN A 296 -14.49 5.34 20.75
C ASN A 296 -15.29 4.03 20.63
N ASN A 297 -16.27 3.98 19.72
CA ASN A 297 -17.15 2.82 19.49
C ASN A 297 -16.95 2.23 18.08
N ILE A 298 -15.91 2.64 17.36
CA ILE A 298 -15.54 2.03 16.08
C ILE A 298 -15.13 0.57 16.35
N PRO A 299 -15.58 -0.40 15.54
CA PRO A 299 -15.23 -1.81 15.73
C PRO A 299 -13.71 -2.04 15.81
N ALA A 300 -13.27 -2.71 16.87
CA ALA A 300 -11.84 -2.94 17.13
C ALA A 300 -11.11 -3.66 15.98
N ARG A 301 -11.83 -4.51 15.21
CA ARG A 301 -11.31 -5.20 14.02
C ARG A 301 -10.82 -4.26 12.91
N LEU A 302 -11.29 -3.01 12.89
CA LEU A 302 -10.86 -2.01 11.91
C LEU A 302 -9.52 -1.37 12.27
N HIS A 303 -9.03 -1.57 13.50
CA HIS A 303 -7.78 -0.96 14.00
C HIS A 303 -7.75 0.56 13.75
N TYR A 304 -8.89 1.23 14.00
CA TYR A 304 -9.14 2.62 13.64
C TYR A 304 -9.90 3.34 14.76
N GLY A 305 -9.49 4.58 15.10
CA GLY A 305 -10.17 5.42 16.08
C GLY A 305 -9.31 5.88 17.28
N THR A 306 -8.05 5.47 17.42
CA THR A 306 -7.20 5.94 18.52
C THR A 306 -6.38 7.18 18.13
N ASN A 307 -6.21 7.43 16.83
CA ASN A 307 -5.52 8.62 16.34
C ASN A 307 -6.42 9.86 16.42
N GLY A 308 -5.86 10.97 16.93
CA GLY A 308 -6.58 12.25 17.04
C GLY A 308 -6.99 12.87 15.70
N ARG A 309 -6.47 12.39 14.57
CA ARG A 309 -6.88 12.80 13.22
C ARG A 309 -8.16 12.11 12.74
N VAL A 310 -8.61 11.06 13.42
CA VAL A 310 -9.91 10.44 13.17
C VAL A 310 -11.02 11.31 13.75
N GLY A 311 -12.06 11.56 12.94
CA GLY A 311 -13.21 12.37 13.33
C GLY A 311 -13.89 11.86 14.60
N ASP A 312 -14.59 12.75 15.31
CA ASP A 312 -15.29 12.42 16.55
C ASP A 312 -16.51 11.52 16.30
N VAL A 313 -17.13 11.66 15.12
CA VAL A 313 -18.18 10.76 14.61
C VAL A 313 -17.80 10.33 13.20
N ILE A 314 -17.90 9.03 12.93
CA ILE A 314 -17.64 8.42 11.63
C ILE A 314 -18.96 7.97 11.04
N VAL A 315 -19.20 8.35 9.78
CA VAL A 315 -20.31 7.83 8.97
C VAL A 315 -19.71 6.97 7.88
N ASP A 316 -19.87 5.66 8.04
CA ASP A 316 -19.36 4.63 7.14
C ASP A 316 -20.52 4.13 6.25
N PRO A 317 -20.54 4.47 4.95
CA PRO A 317 -21.63 4.05 4.07
C PRO A 317 -21.63 2.54 3.86
N ASP A 318 -22.80 1.99 3.53
CA ASP A 318 -22.90 0.65 2.99
C ASP A 318 -22.19 0.55 1.64
N LEU A 319 -21.78 -0.67 1.27
CA LEU A 319 -21.06 -0.91 0.02
C LEU A 319 -21.85 -0.34 -1.18
N GLY A 320 -21.20 0.49 -1.98
CA GLY A 320 -21.81 1.12 -3.16
C GLY A 320 -22.62 2.40 -2.88
N TRP A 321 -22.54 2.95 -1.67
CA TRP A 321 -23.14 4.23 -1.28
C TRP A 321 -22.07 5.27 -0.90
N LEU A 322 -22.38 6.55 -1.10
CA LEU A 322 -21.47 7.68 -0.80
C LEU A 322 -22.11 8.65 0.20
N ILE A 323 -21.36 9.11 1.21
CA ILE A 323 -21.84 10.17 2.11
C ILE A 323 -21.65 11.53 1.44
N GLN A 324 -22.69 12.04 0.80
CA GLN A 324 -22.68 13.33 0.10
C GLN A 324 -24.10 13.82 -0.23
N ASP A 325 -24.27 15.15 -0.34
CA ASP A 325 -25.55 15.74 -0.73
C ASP A 325 -25.77 15.74 -2.25
N LYS A 326 -24.68 15.80 -3.02
CA LYS A 326 -24.73 15.76 -4.48
C LYS A 326 -25.06 14.33 -4.94
N GLU A 327 -25.91 14.22 -5.96
CA GLU A 327 -26.19 12.96 -6.63
C GLU A 327 -24.88 12.25 -7.03
N ALA A 328 -24.75 10.97 -6.65
CA ALA A 328 -23.63 10.15 -7.08
C ALA A 328 -23.70 9.89 -8.59
N ASN A 329 -22.56 9.99 -9.27
CA ASN A 329 -22.45 9.47 -10.64
C ASN A 329 -22.29 7.95 -10.58
N GLU A 330 -22.74 7.26 -11.63
CA GLU A 330 -22.40 5.84 -11.81
C GLU A 330 -20.90 5.67 -12.02
N GLY A 331 -20.32 4.61 -11.46
CA GLY A 331 -18.89 4.35 -11.57
C GLY A 331 -18.38 3.44 -10.45
N GLY A 332 -17.12 3.64 -10.07
CA GLY A 332 -16.48 2.90 -8.99
C GLY A 332 -16.08 3.80 -7.81
N ALA A 333 -16.08 3.23 -6.61
CA ALA A 333 -15.46 3.82 -5.45
C ALA A 333 -14.81 2.76 -4.56
N HIS A 334 -13.93 3.22 -3.68
CA HIS A 334 -13.23 2.42 -2.69
C HIS A 334 -13.12 3.22 -1.38
N GLY A 335 -12.67 2.60 -0.29
CA GLY A 335 -12.66 3.20 1.05
C GLY A 335 -13.54 2.47 2.07
N PHE A 336 -14.40 1.57 1.59
CA PHE A 336 -15.34 0.80 2.39
C PHE A 336 -14.64 -0.16 3.36
N ASP A 337 -15.45 -0.71 4.27
CA ASP A 337 -15.06 -1.74 5.22
C ASP A 337 -14.35 -2.94 4.53
N PRO A 338 -13.15 -3.35 4.99
CA PRO A 338 -12.43 -4.51 4.46
C PRO A 338 -13.14 -5.86 4.64
N GLU A 339 -14.27 -5.95 5.34
CA GLU A 339 -15.11 -7.16 5.29
C GLU A 339 -15.70 -7.43 3.90
N TYR A 340 -15.83 -6.38 3.06
CA TYR A 340 -16.29 -6.55 1.69
C TYR A 340 -15.14 -6.97 0.77
N SER A 341 -15.26 -8.15 0.16
CA SER A 341 -14.27 -8.62 -0.80
C SER A 341 -14.09 -7.72 -2.01
N ASP A 342 -15.06 -6.84 -2.31
CA ASP A 342 -14.99 -5.85 -3.38
C ASP A 342 -13.83 -4.88 -3.23
N VAL A 343 -13.39 -4.63 -1.99
CA VAL A 343 -12.23 -3.77 -1.70
C VAL A 343 -10.96 -4.58 -1.43
N HIS A 344 -10.97 -5.90 -1.55
CA HIS A 344 -9.74 -6.70 -1.46
C HIS A 344 -8.84 -6.47 -2.69
N ALA A 345 -7.54 -6.42 -2.43
CA ALA A 345 -6.51 -6.13 -3.42
C ALA A 345 -5.83 -7.39 -3.95
N LEU A 346 -5.22 -7.33 -5.14
CA LEU A 346 -4.41 -8.41 -5.69
C LEU A 346 -3.12 -8.64 -4.88
N PHE A 347 -2.69 -9.90 -4.74
CA PHE A 347 -1.30 -10.25 -4.39
C PHE A 347 -0.78 -11.39 -5.27
N ARG A 348 0.35 -11.17 -5.93
CA ARG A 348 1.11 -12.18 -6.69
C ARG A 348 2.58 -12.06 -6.35
N ALA A 349 3.28 -13.18 -6.17
CA ALA A 349 4.72 -13.16 -5.97
C ALA A 349 5.41 -14.33 -6.65
N VAL A 350 6.55 -14.09 -7.31
CA VAL A 350 7.40 -15.12 -7.90
C VAL A 350 8.87 -14.80 -7.61
N GLY A 351 9.71 -15.81 -7.44
CA GLY A 351 11.12 -15.61 -7.17
C GLY A 351 11.75 -16.78 -6.41
N PRO A 352 13.09 -16.74 -6.21
CA PRO A 352 13.82 -17.83 -5.55
C PRO A 352 13.36 -18.10 -4.11
N ASP A 353 12.78 -17.11 -3.41
CA ASP A 353 12.39 -17.26 -2.01
C ASP A 353 10.90 -17.63 -1.82
N PHE A 354 10.13 -17.68 -2.90
CA PHE A 354 8.70 -17.96 -2.84
C PHE A 354 8.36 -19.41 -3.21
N LYS A 355 7.38 -19.98 -2.49
CA LYS A 355 6.74 -21.23 -2.86
C LYS A 355 5.73 -21.01 -3.98
N HIS A 356 5.45 -22.08 -4.74
CA HIS A 356 4.28 -22.14 -5.60
C HIS A 356 3.09 -22.60 -4.77
N ILE A 357 2.18 -21.68 -4.45
CA ILE A 357 1.05 -21.93 -3.56
C ILE A 357 -0.09 -20.93 -3.79
N LYS A 358 -1.34 -21.43 -3.71
CA LYS A 358 -2.52 -20.59 -3.52
C LYS A 358 -2.77 -20.38 -2.03
N PHE A 359 -2.70 -19.14 -1.57
CA PHE A 359 -2.76 -18.77 -0.16
C PHE A 359 -4.00 -17.92 0.13
N PRO A 360 -4.70 -18.13 1.28
CA PRO A 360 -5.85 -17.29 1.66
C PRO A 360 -5.50 -15.80 1.71
N HIS A 361 -6.50 -14.94 1.56
CA HIS A 361 -6.25 -13.50 1.69
C HIS A 361 -5.72 -13.16 3.08
N PHE A 362 -4.79 -12.21 3.16
CA PHE A 362 -4.15 -11.81 4.41
C PHE A 362 -4.07 -10.28 4.56
N ALA A 363 -3.95 -9.81 5.79
CA ALA A 363 -3.89 -8.38 6.08
C ALA A 363 -2.63 -7.73 5.49
N ASN A 364 -2.80 -6.58 4.82
CA ASN A 364 -1.72 -5.89 4.12
C ASN A 364 -0.58 -5.39 5.04
N VAL A 365 -0.83 -5.21 6.34
CA VAL A 365 0.21 -4.90 7.35
C VAL A 365 1.35 -5.92 7.37
N ASN A 366 1.10 -7.18 7.00
CA ASN A 366 2.13 -8.23 6.97
C ASN A 366 3.13 -8.07 5.82
N VAL A 367 2.85 -7.23 4.81
CA VAL A 367 3.74 -7.03 3.65
C VAL A 367 5.08 -6.40 4.05
N TYR A 368 5.08 -5.52 5.04
CA TYR A 368 6.33 -4.93 5.55
C TYR A 368 7.26 -5.99 6.16
N SER A 369 6.71 -6.88 6.99
CA SER A 369 7.45 -8.01 7.57
C SER A 369 7.94 -8.97 6.49
N LEU A 370 7.13 -9.22 5.45
CA LEU A 370 7.56 -9.99 4.28
C LEU A 370 8.78 -9.37 3.61
N ILE A 371 8.75 -8.07 3.29
CA ILE A 371 9.86 -7.41 2.61
C ILE A 371 11.10 -7.38 3.51
N CYS A 372 10.96 -7.13 4.82
CA CYS A 372 12.07 -7.21 5.76
C CYS A 372 12.72 -8.61 5.77
N HIS A 373 11.90 -9.67 5.76
CA HIS A 373 12.37 -11.04 5.70
C HIS A 373 13.16 -11.33 4.42
N LEU A 374 12.63 -10.95 3.25
CA LEU A 374 13.28 -11.14 1.96
C LEU A 374 14.62 -10.39 1.84
N LEU A 375 14.72 -9.22 2.49
CA LEU A 375 15.94 -8.43 2.54
C LEU A 375 16.93 -8.88 3.62
N GLY A 376 16.54 -9.82 4.49
CA GLY A 376 17.36 -10.27 5.61
C GLY A 376 17.64 -9.17 6.64
N ILE A 377 16.71 -8.23 6.82
CA ILE A 377 16.86 -7.08 7.73
C ILE A 377 15.94 -7.20 8.95
N LYS A 378 16.31 -6.52 10.04
CA LYS A 378 15.47 -6.43 11.22
C LYS A 378 14.32 -5.46 10.99
N GLU A 379 13.10 -5.91 11.27
CA GLU A 379 11.89 -5.10 11.25
C GLU A 379 11.96 -3.95 12.28
N SER A 380 11.42 -2.78 11.92
CA SER A 380 11.05 -1.77 12.90
C SER A 380 9.69 -2.10 13.52
N LYS A 381 9.31 -1.43 14.62
CA LYS A 381 8.02 -1.69 15.27
C LYS A 381 6.88 -1.46 14.28
N ASN A 382 6.08 -2.51 14.06
CA ASN A 382 4.95 -2.52 13.13
C ASN A 382 3.82 -3.42 13.67
N ASP A 383 2.68 -3.45 12.99
CA ASP A 383 1.50 -4.25 13.35
C ASP A 383 1.40 -5.58 12.58
N GLY A 384 2.27 -5.77 11.59
CA GLY A 384 2.41 -7.01 10.83
C GLY A 384 3.16 -8.09 11.61
N ASN A 385 3.02 -9.33 11.13
CA ASN A 385 3.76 -10.47 11.63
C ASN A 385 4.05 -11.45 10.50
N ILE A 386 5.33 -11.70 10.22
CA ILE A 386 5.76 -12.65 9.18
C ILE A 386 5.19 -14.06 9.40
N ASP A 387 4.97 -14.49 10.64
CA ASP A 387 4.48 -15.84 10.93
C ASP A 387 3.05 -16.08 10.40
N ASN A 388 2.26 -15.02 10.21
CA ASN A 388 0.94 -15.10 9.59
C ASN A 388 1.00 -15.58 8.13
N ILE A 389 2.13 -15.36 7.45
CA ILE A 389 2.30 -15.60 6.01
C ILE A 389 3.56 -16.39 5.67
N ARG A 390 4.34 -16.82 6.67
CA ARG A 390 5.65 -17.50 6.47
C ARG A 390 5.56 -18.72 5.55
N THR A 391 4.40 -19.38 5.50
CA THR A 391 4.17 -20.56 4.64
C THR A 391 4.26 -20.27 3.14
N ILE A 392 4.22 -19.01 2.69
CA ILE A 392 4.43 -18.64 1.29
C ILE A 392 5.91 -18.63 0.87
N LEU A 393 6.84 -18.68 1.84
CA LEU A 393 8.28 -18.64 1.63
C LEU A 393 8.87 -20.05 1.64
N GLN A 394 9.98 -20.27 0.93
CA GLN A 394 10.67 -21.57 0.81
C GLN A 394 11.11 -22.15 2.16
#